data_AF-A0A5A7MZ51-F1
#
_entry.id   AF-A0A5A7MZ51-F1
#
_cell.length_a   1.000
_cell.length_b   1.000
_cell.length_c   1.000
_cell.angle_alpha   90.00
_cell.angle_beta   90.00
_cell.angle_gamma   90.00
#
_symmetry.space_group_name_H-M   'P 1'
#
loop_
_entity.id
_entity.type
_entity.pdbx_description
1 polymer ?
#
loop_
_entity_poly.entity_id
_entity_poly.type
_entity_poly.pdbx_seq_one_letter_code
_entity_poly.pdbx_strand_id
1 'polypeptide(L)'
;MPEFSLRRLTLALSFGTGAMVFAITAVAQDKVPESSGVQVEATFSKGLARRMDSINSIEQSLEDRFRRTGSDDRSAIRSSIQRFAKIRTYGTEWAGERLIPDVEDYTVANLLEALTMDNLQRAAPQFKGTIHYTIKTMRVSSHPVAFLTGANSYISGKVEMLAPDGRVLKKEKLTANLVVDPSVDRSYDGDKYAFVENDEANRVGPTLAYFVEQALEDLWPNKKKEIEGPIIIRLSGPNEQIRFNR
;
A
#
# COMPACT_ATOMS: atom_id res chain seq x y z
N MET A 1 -18.99 9.72 80.28
CA MET A 1 -18.32 8.46 80.69
C MET A 1 -19.25 7.31 80.29
N PRO A 2 -18.79 6.13 79.83
CA PRO A 2 -17.71 5.79 78.88
C PRO A 2 -18.21 4.90 77.70
N GLU A 3 -17.34 4.78 76.68
CA GLU A 3 -16.94 3.59 75.90
C GLU A 3 -17.87 2.74 74.97
N PHE A 4 -17.50 2.78 73.68
CA PHE A 4 -17.22 1.70 72.70
C PHE A 4 -18.12 0.45 72.60
N SER A 5 -18.57 0.11 71.38
CA SER A 5 -17.84 -0.82 70.48
C SER A 5 -18.63 -1.19 69.21
N LEU A 6 -17.88 -1.47 68.15
CA LEU A 6 -18.26 -1.77 66.77
C LEU A 6 -19.10 -3.03 66.58
N ARG A 7 -20.04 -3.00 65.61
CA ARG A 7 -20.26 -4.13 64.70
C ARG A 7 -20.39 -3.66 63.25
N ARG A 8 -19.56 -4.28 62.43
CA ARG A 8 -19.46 -4.19 60.98
C ARG A 8 -20.75 -4.69 60.32
N LEU A 9 -21.18 -4.05 59.24
CA LEU A 9 -21.79 -4.77 58.13
C LEU A 9 -21.44 -4.06 56.81
N THR A 10 -20.53 -4.69 56.08
CA THR A 10 -20.20 -4.40 54.68
C THR A 10 -21.26 -5.06 53.81
N LEU A 11 -21.85 -4.34 52.85
CA LEU A 11 -22.37 -4.97 51.64
C LEU A 11 -22.12 -4.04 50.45
N ALA A 12 -21.30 -4.55 49.54
CA ALA A 12 -20.85 -3.91 48.33
C ALA A 12 -21.97 -3.91 47.28
N LEU A 13 -22.27 -2.74 46.70
CA LEU A 13 -22.98 -2.63 45.43
C LEU A 13 -21.94 -2.56 44.30
N SER A 14 -21.87 -3.62 43.49
CA SER A 14 -21.05 -3.68 42.29
C SER A 14 -21.71 -2.91 41.14
N PHE A 15 -21.02 -1.89 40.64
CA PHE A 15 -21.29 -1.25 39.36
C PHE A 15 -20.85 -2.19 38.22
N GLY A 16 -21.80 -2.68 37.44
CA GLY A 16 -21.53 -3.39 36.18
C GLY A 16 -21.53 -2.41 35.01
N THR A 17 -20.39 -1.80 34.73
CA THR A 17 -20.19 -0.97 33.53
C THR A 17 -19.89 -1.87 32.34
N GLY A 18 -20.88 -2.04 31.45
CA GLY A 18 -20.71 -2.79 30.20
C GLY A 18 -19.82 -2.03 29.22
N ALA A 19 -18.53 -2.39 29.16
CA ALA A 19 -17.64 -1.97 28.09
C ALA A 19 -17.88 -2.88 26.87
N MET A 20 -18.52 -2.34 25.83
CA MET A 20 -18.47 -2.93 24.49
C MET A 20 -17.04 -2.88 23.98
N VAL A 21 -16.33 -4.00 24.07
CA VAL A 21 -15.05 -4.20 23.40
C VAL A 21 -15.34 -4.35 21.90
N PHE A 22 -15.06 -3.31 21.12
CA PHE A 22 -14.96 -3.44 19.68
C PHE A 22 -13.74 -4.29 19.37
N ALA A 23 -13.97 -5.55 18.97
CA ALA A 23 -12.93 -6.40 18.43
C ALA A 23 -12.42 -5.78 17.12
N ILE A 24 -11.25 -5.15 17.19
CA ILE A 24 -10.46 -4.78 16.01
C ILE A 24 -9.87 -6.10 15.52
N THR A 25 -10.41 -6.65 14.45
CA THR A 25 -9.75 -7.75 13.72
C THR A 25 -8.48 -7.22 13.10
N ALA A 26 -7.37 -7.39 13.80
CA ALA A 26 -6.03 -7.34 13.22
C ALA A 26 -5.93 -8.50 12.22
N VAL A 27 -5.69 -8.16 10.95
CA VAL A 27 -5.39 -9.17 9.93
C VAL A 27 -3.94 -9.57 10.17
N ALA A 28 -3.69 -10.86 10.38
CA ALA A 28 -2.34 -11.37 10.60
C ALA A 28 -1.46 -11.08 9.36
N GLN A 29 -0.35 -10.39 9.58
CA GLN A 29 0.69 -10.14 8.58
C GLN A 29 1.60 -11.38 8.52
N ASP A 30 1.65 -12.05 7.36
CA ASP A 30 2.66 -13.08 7.10
C ASP A 30 3.91 -12.41 6.48
N LYS A 31 5.00 -12.51 7.24
CA LYS A 31 6.44 -12.41 6.93
C LYS A 31 6.91 -11.40 5.86
N VAL A 32 7.10 -10.15 6.30
CA VAL A 32 8.18 -9.26 5.81
C VAL A 32 9.40 -9.44 6.75
N PRO A 33 10.65 -9.42 6.25
CA PRO A 33 11.84 -9.54 7.10
C PRO A 33 11.81 -8.51 8.25
N GLU A 34 12.05 -8.98 9.48
CA GLU A 34 12.10 -8.16 10.70
C GLU A 34 13.12 -7.03 10.53
N SER A 35 12.62 -5.87 10.12
CA SER A 35 13.41 -4.65 10.16
C SER A 35 13.59 -4.24 11.61
N SER A 36 14.80 -3.78 11.93
CA SER A 36 15.29 -3.48 13.27
C SER A 36 14.41 -2.47 14.04
N GLY A 37 13.35 -2.94 14.70
CA GLY A 37 12.48 -2.13 15.56
C GLY A 37 11.54 -1.16 14.84
N VAL A 38 11.27 -1.35 13.55
CA VAL A 38 10.23 -0.64 12.81
C VAL A 38 9.08 -1.60 12.52
N GLN A 39 7.86 -1.16 12.77
CA GLN A 39 6.63 -1.88 12.43
C GLN A 39 5.75 -1.01 11.52
N VAL A 40 5.10 -1.62 10.54
CA VAL A 40 4.11 -0.94 9.71
C VAL A 40 2.76 -1.63 9.92
N GLU A 41 1.76 -0.86 10.29
CA GLU A 41 0.41 -1.36 10.50
C GLU A 41 -0.57 -0.66 9.56
N ALA A 42 -1.53 -1.41 9.01
CA ALA A 42 -2.57 -0.88 8.16
C ALA A 42 -3.96 -1.25 8.69
N THR A 43 -4.83 -0.24 8.84
CA THR A 43 -6.24 -0.42 9.16
C THR A 43 -7.09 0.13 8.02
N PHE A 44 -7.97 -0.71 7.50
CA PHE A 44 -8.87 -0.37 6.40
C PHE A 44 -10.27 -0.04 6.90
N SER A 45 -10.98 0.85 6.22
CA SER A 45 -12.39 1.08 6.51
C SER A 45 -13.19 -0.21 6.38
N LYS A 46 -14.30 -0.31 7.13
CA LYS A 46 -15.18 -1.49 7.11
C LYS A 46 -15.59 -1.92 5.70
N GLY A 47 -15.77 -0.96 4.78
CA GLY A 47 -16.13 -1.24 3.38
C GLY A 47 -15.00 -1.91 2.60
N LEU A 48 -13.77 -1.45 2.79
CA LEU A 48 -12.55 -2.02 2.21
C LEU A 48 -12.20 -3.37 2.84
N ALA A 49 -12.20 -3.45 4.17
CA ALA A 49 -11.87 -4.67 4.90
C ALA A 49 -12.76 -5.85 4.47
N ARG A 50 -14.07 -5.62 4.30
CA ARG A 50 -15.02 -6.64 3.80
C ARG A 50 -14.75 -7.16 2.39
N ARG A 51 -13.91 -6.47 1.61
CA ARG A 51 -13.61 -6.80 0.21
C ARG A 51 -12.13 -7.10 0.01
N MET A 52 -11.32 -7.06 1.06
CA MET A 52 -9.87 -7.12 0.94
C MET A 52 -9.43 -8.43 0.31
N ASP A 53 -10.02 -9.56 0.68
CA ASP A 53 -9.72 -10.87 0.08
C ASP A 53 -9.95 -10.88 -1.44
N SER A 54 -11.06 -10.29 -1.90
CA SER A 54 -11.36 -10.19 -3.33
C SER A 54 -10.44 -9.22 -4.06
N ILE A 55 -10.03 -8.13 -3.41
CA ILE A 55 -9.09 -7.14 -3.97
C ILE A 55 -7.72 -7.81 -4.10
N ASN A 56 -7.21 -8.41 -3.02
CA ASN A 56 -5.94 -9.11 -2.99
C ASN A 56 -5.90 -10.23 -4.02
N SER A 57 -6.93 -11.09 -4.10
CA SER A 57 -6.97 -12.17 -5.08
C SER A 57 -6.88 -11.68 -6.54
N ILE A 58 -7.52 -10.54 -6.84
CA ILE A 58 -7.44 -9.93 -8.17
C ILE A 58 -6.07 -9.32 -8.42
N GLU A 59 -5.50 -8.59 -7.46
CA GLU A 59 -4.16 -8.01 -7.56
C GLU A 59 -3.08 -9.09 -7.71
N GLN A 60 -3.14 -10.17 -6.93
CA GLN A 60 -2.27 -11.34 -7.07
C GLN A 60 -2.41 -11.99 -8.46
N SER A 61 -3.64 -12.13 -8.97
CA SER A 61 -3.87 -12.69 -10.31
C SER A 61 -3.33 -11.79 -11.44
N LEU A 62 -3.38 -10.47 -11.27
CA LEU A 62 -2.81 -9.51 -12.21
C LEU A 62 -1.28 -9.53 -12.14
N GLU A 63 -0.71 -9.58 -10.93
CA GLU A 63 0.73 -9.70 -10.68
C GLU A 63 1.31 -11.00 -11.25
N ASP A 64 0.70 -12.16 -10.99
CA ASP A 64 1.13 -13.46 -11.53
C ASP A 64 1.17 -13.43 -13.07
N ARG A 65 0.12 -12.86 -13.67
CA ARG A 65 0.04 -12.71 -15.12
C ARG A 65 1.14 -11.79 -15.65
N PHE A 66 1.36 -10.67 -14.99
CA PHE A 66 2.41 -9.72 -15.35
C PHE A 66 3.78 -10.39 -15.31
N ARG A 67 4.15 -11.07 -14.22
CA ARG A 67 5.46 -11.77 -14.10
C ARG A 67 5.65 -12.85 -15.18
N ARG A 68 4.57 -13.56 -15.54
CA ARG A 68 4.61 -14.59 -16.58
C ARG A 68 4.72 -14.02 -17.99
N THR A 69 4.04 -12.92 -18.28
CA THR A 69 3.79 -12.48 -19.67
C THR A 69 4.27 -11.08 -20.02
N GLY A 70 4.70 -10.28 -19.04
CA GLY A 70 5.01 -8.87 -19.18
C GLY A 70 3.78 -7.99 -19.45
N SER A 71 2.58 -8.51 -19.22
CA SER A 71 1.29 -7.83 -19.42
C SER A 71 0.27 -8.32 -18.40
N ASP A 72 -0.63 -7.44 -17.99
CA ASP A 72 -1.72 -7.70 -17.05
C ASP A 72 -3.09 -7.84 -17.77
N ASP A 73 -3.14 -7.68 -19.11
CA ASP A 73 -4.39 -7.73 -19.89
C ASP A 73 -4.98 -9.16 -19.94
N ARG A 74 -6.31 -9.22 -19.78
CA ARG A 74 -7.08 -10.47 -19.81
C ARG A 74 -7.22 -11.06 -21.21
N SER A 75 -7.20 -10.24 -22.25
CA SER A 75 -7.44 -10.68 -23.63
C SER A 75 -6.17 -11.22 -24.28
N ALA A 76 -6.19 -12.49 -24.73
CA ALA A 76 -5.07 -13.09 -25.48
C ALA A 76 -4.69 -12.26 -26.72
N ILE A 77 -5.67 -11.65 -27.39
CA ILE A 77 -5.48 -10.84 -28.60
C ILE A 77 -4.79 -9.50 -28.27
N ARG A 78 -5.21 -8.81 -27.20
CA ARG A 78 -4.54 -7.57 -26.77
C ARG A 78 -3.19 -7.87 -26.11
N SER A 79 -3.09 -8.95 -25.34
CA SER A 79 -1.82 -9.42 -24.80
C SER A 79 -0.83 -9.81 -25.90
N SER A 80 -1.25 -10.25 -27.09
CA SER A 80 -0.33 -10.51 -28.21
C SER A 80 0.16 -9.25 -28.91
N ILE A 81 -0.61 -8.15 -28.85
CA ILE A 81 -0.26 -6.84 -29.42
C ILE A 81 0.59 -6.02 -28.42
N GLN A 82 0.28 -6.13 -27.12
CA GLN A 82 1.02 -5.56 -25.99
C GLN A 82 2.04 -6.55 -25.37
N ARG A 83 2.33 -7.68 -26.03
CA ARG A 83 3.43 -8.56 -25.63
C ARG A 83 4.70 -7.82 -25.98
N PHE A 84 5.14 -6.96 -25.08
CA PHE A 84 6.47 -6.40 -25.16
C PHE A 84 7.41 -7.59 -25.07
N ALA A 85 8.22 -7.80 -26.11
CA ALA A 85 9.29 -8.79 -26.01
C ALA A 85 10.08 -8.42 -24.74
N LYS A 86 10.28 -9.35 -23.81
CA LYS A 86 11.08 -9.14 -22.58
C LYS A 86 12.40 -8.39 -22.85
N ILE A 87 12.94 -8.54 -24.07
CA ILE A 87 14.08 -7.79 -24.61
C ILE A 87 13.92 -6.26 -24.53
N ARG A 88 12.72 -5.71 -24.78
CA ARG A 88 12.45 -4.27 -24.81
C ARG A 88 12.35 -3.65 -23.42
N THR A 89 12.09 -4.47 -22.40
CA THR A 89 12.02 -4.02 -21.00
C THR A 89 13.14 -4.61 -20.14
N TYR A 90 14.16 -5.18 -20.79
CA TYR A 90 15.29 -5.82 -20.13
C TYR A 90 16.03 -4.78 -19.29
N GLY A 91 16.22 -5.06 -18.00
CA GLY A 91 16.86 -4.16 -17.04
C GLY A 91 15.90 -3.32 -16.20
N THR A 92 14.59 -3.29 -16.50
CA THR A 92 13.62 -2.65 -15.60
C THR A 92 13.36 -3.53 -14.38
N GLU A 93 13.56 -2.97 -13.19
CA GLU A 93 13.15 -3.59 -11.93
C GLU A 93 11.72 -3.15 -11.57
N TRP A 94 10.74 -4.03 -11.82
CA TRP A 94 9.34 -3.74 -11.53
C TRP A 94 9.09 -3.71 -10.03
N ALA A 95 8.30 -2.73 -9.57
CA ALA A 95 8.05 -2.52 -8.15
C ALA A 95 7.52 -3.77 -7.44
N GLY A 96 6.60 -4.51 -8.08
CA GLY A 96 6.05 -5.73 -7.51
C GLY A 96 7.08 -6.84 -7.34
N GLU A 97 7.91 -7.08 -8.35
CA GLU A 97 8.99 -8.07 -8.32
C GLU A 97 10.10 -7.68 -7.32
N ARG A 98 10.44 -6.39 -7.25
CA ARG A 98 11.47 -5.84 -6.35
C ARG A 98 11.06 -5.91 -4.88
N LEU A 99 9.83 -5.51 -4.58
CA LEU A 99 9.36 -5.34 -3.20
C LEU A 99 8.77 -6.62 -2.59
N ILE A 100 8.11 -7.44 -3.41
CA ILE A 100 7.40 -8.65 -2.95
C ILE A 100 7.72 -9.81 -3.89
N PRO A 101 8.80 -10.57 -3.64
CA PRO A 101 9.28 -11.61 -4.56
C PRO A 101 8.29 -12.74 -4.83
N ASP A 102 7.43 -13.07 -3.87
CA ASP A 102 6.42 -14.13 -3.98
C ASP A 102 5.04 -13.54 -4.30
N VAL A 103 4.35 -14.06 -5.31
CA VAL A 103 3.07 -13.46 -5.77
C VAL A 103 1.97 -13.68 -4.75
N GLU A 104 2.02 -14.79 -4.04
CA GLU A 104 1.09 -15.14 -2.96
C GLU A 104 1.10 -14.09 -1.84
N ASP A 105 2.23 -13.40 -1.64
CA ASP A 105 2.37 -12.33 -0.66
C ASP A 105 2.01 -10.95 -1.20
N TYR A 106 1.65 -10.85 -2.50
CA TYR A 106 1.25 -9.59 -3.14
C TYR A 106 -0.16 -9.16 -2.69
N THR A 107 -0.24 -8.62 -1.48
CA THR A 107 -1.48 -8.06 -0.91
C THR A 107 -1.38 -6.54 -0.77
N VAL A 108 -2.51 -5.85 -0.67
CA VAL A 108 -2.53 -4.39 -0.46
C VAL A 108 -1.77 -4.00 0.82
N ALA A 109 -1.90 -4.79 1.88
CA ALA A 109 -1.23 -4.53 3.16
C ALA A 109 0.29 -4.72 3.05
N ASN A 110 0.72 -5.84 2.46
CA ASN A 110 2.15 -6.13 2.28
C ASN A 110 2.81 -5.14 1.32
N LEU A 111 2.11 -4.70 0.26
CA LEU A 111 2.63 -3.68 -0.65
C LEU A 111 2.82 -2.35 0.05
N LEU A 112 1.84 -1.92 0.85
CA LEU A 112 1.97 -0.72 1.67
C LEU A 112 3.15 -0.84 2.64
N GLU A 113 3.28 -1.98 3.33
CA GLU A 113 4.40 -2.24 4.24
C GLU A 113 5.74 -2.19 3.51
N ALA A 114 5.89 -2.91 2.40
CA ALA A 114 7.14 -2.96 1.64
C ALA A 114 7.54 -1.57 1.08
N LEU A 115 6.58 -0.81 0.53
CA LEU A 115 6.79 0.57 0.07
C LEU A 115 7.23 1.49 1.21
N THR A 116 6.62 1.35 2.39
CA THR A 116 6.99 2.14 3.55
C THR A 116 8.38 1.76 4.04
N MET A 117 8.65 0.47 4.18
CA MET A 117 9.93 -0.04 4.69
C MET A 117 11.11 0.34 3.79
N ASP A 118 10.97 0.17 2.48
CA ASP A 118 12.01 0.55 1.51
C ASP A 118 12.32 2.05 1.57
N ASN A 119 11.28 2.89 1.60
CA ASN A 119 11.45 4.34 1.77
C ASN A 119 12.09 4.70 3.12
N LEU A 120 11.70 4.05 4.23
CA LEU A 120 12.28 4.32 5.55
C LEU A 120 13.75 3.92 5.61
N GLN A 121 14.14 2.82 4.96
CA GLN A 121 15.55 2.41 4.89
C GLN A 121 16.42 3.46 4.19
N ARG A 122 15.87 4.16 3.18
CA ARG A 122 16.55 5.24 2.46
C ARG A 122 16.50 6.57 3.23
N ALA A 123 15.32 7.01 3.63
CA ALA A 123 15.07 8.34 4.17
C ALA A 123 15.35 8.48 5.67
N ALA A 124 15.12 7.42 6.44
CA ALA A 124 15.17 7.43 7.90
C ALA A 124 15.64 6.08 8.51
N PRO A 125 16.84 5.56 8.15
CA PRO A 125 17.30 4.22 8.54
C PRO A 125 17.46 4.01 10.06
N GLN A 126 17.52 5.08 10.84
CA GLN A 126 17.63 5.05 12.30
C GLN A 126 16.27 5.11 13.01
N PHE A 127 15.17 5.25 12.27
CA PHE A 127 13.84 5.27 12.86
C PHE A 127 13.54 3.95 13.56
N LYS A 128 12.90 4.04 14.73
CA LYS A 128 12.36 2.91 15.49
C LYS A 128 10.99 3.33 16.01
N GLY A 129 10.01 2.43 15.89
CA GLY A 129 8.62 2.72 16.23
C GLY A 129 7.66 2.13 15.19
N THR A 130 6.44 2.66 15.17
CA THR A 130 5.37 2.13 14.31
C THR A 130 4.84 3.20 13.39
N ILE A 131 4.69 2.88 12.10
CA ILE A 131 3.92 3.69 11.16
C ILE A 131 2.55 3.05 10.99
N HIS A 132 1.52 3.74 11.46
CA HIS A 132 0.13 3.27 11.39
C HIS A 132 -0.64 4.02 10.31
N TYR A 133 -1.06 3.30 9.28
CA TYR A 133 -1.92 3.81 8.23
C TYR A 133 -3.38 3.48 8.52
N THR A 134 -4.26 4.47 8.42
CA THR A 134 -5.72 4.28 8.38
C THR A 134 -6.23 4.65 6.99
N ILE A 135 -6.55 3.65 6.17
CA ILE A 135 -7.07 3.84 4.81
C ILE A 135 -8.60 3.87 4.85
N LYS A 136 -9.17 5.05 4.58
CA LYS A 136 -10.62 5.25 4.60
C LYS A 136 -11.25 4.90 3.26
N THR A 137 -10.67 5.42 2.18
CA THR A 137 -11.16 5.26 0.82
C THR A 137 -10.00 4.96 -0.09
N MET A 138 -10.22 4.07 -1.05
CA MET A 138 -9.31 3.75 -2.14
C MET A 138 -10.15 3.68 -3.40
N ARG A 139 -9.74 4.44 -4.42
CA ARG A 139 -10.33 4.43 -5.75
C ARG A 139 -9.25 4.32 -6.81
N VAL A 140 -9.55 3.61 -7.88
CA VAL A 140 -8.70 3.39 -9.04
C VAL A 140 -9.60 3.53 -10.27
N SER A 141 -9.17 4.23 -11.30
CA SER A 141 -10.08 4.73 -12.34
C SER A 141 -10.86 3.62 -13.08
N SER A 142 -10.22 2.48 -13.34
CA SER A 142 -10.73 1.36 -14.14
C SER A 142 -10.43 0.00 -13.53
N HIS A 143 -10.44 -0.10 -12.20
CA HIS A 143 -10.14 -1.37 -11.51
C HIS A 143 -11.24 -2.43 -11.72
N PRO A 144 -10.89 -3.74 -11.87
CA PRO A 144 -11.87 -4.81 -12.10
C PRO A 144 -12.90 -5.01 -10.98
N VAL A 145 -12.54 -4.67 -9.74
CA VAL A 145 -13.47 -4.63 -8.61
C VAL A 145 -14.25 -3.31 -8.66
N ALA A 146 -15.53 -3.38 -9.02
CA ALA A 146 -16.42 -2.21 -9.14
C ALA A 146 -16.44 -1.30 -7.90
N PHE A 147 -16.22 -1.86 -6.71
CA PHE A 147 -16.13 -1.08 -5.47
C PHE A 147 -14.95 -0.11 -5.45
N LEU A 148 -13.82 -0.48 -6.07
CA LEU A 148 -12.64 0.38 -6.18
C LEU A 148 -12.72 1.33 -7.38
N THR A 149 -13.58 1.09 -8.36
CA THR A 149 -13.70 1.97 -9.54
C THR A 149 -14.11 3.40 -9.13
N GLY A 150 -13.49 4.41 -9.74
CA GLY A 150 -13.81 5.83 -9.50
C GLY A 150 -13.48 6.70 -10.73
N ALA A 151 -13.81 7.99 -10.68
CA ALA A 151 -13.48 8.90 -11.79
C ALA A 151 -11.96 9.13 -11.91
N ASN A 152 -11.25 9.13 -10.78
CA ASN A 152 -9.80 9.29 -10.67
C ASN A 152 -9.24 8.22 -9.73
N SER A 153 -7.95 7.93 -9.85
CA SER A 153 -7.20 7.08 -8.92
C SER A 153 -6.74 7.89 -7.70
N TYR A 154 -7.22 7.54 -6.50
CA TYR A 154 -6.86 8.24 -5.27
C TYR A 154 -7.01 7.37 -4.02
N ILE A 155 -6.28 7.71 -2.96
CA ILE A 155 -6.45 7.15 -1.61
C ILE A 155 -6.64 8.30 -0.62
N SER A 156 -7.60 8.14 0.28
CA SER A 156 -7.76 9.05 1.42
C SER A 156 -7.69 8.31 2.74
N GLY A 157 -7.02 8.93 3.70
CA GLY A 157 -6.70 8.27 4.95
C GLY A 157 -5.99 9.18 5.94
N LYS A 158 -5.23 8.54 6.81
CA LYS A 158 -4.43 9.16 7.85
C LYS A 158 -3.20 8.31 8.09
N VAL A 159 -2.07 8.93 8.39
CA VAL A 159 -0.86 8.25 8.85
C VAL A 159 -0.50 8.76 10.25
N GLU A 160 -0.06 7.85 11.11
CA GLU A 160 0.50 8.14 12.43
C GLU A 160 1.89 7.56 12.54
N MET A 161 2.81 8.36 13.09
CA MET A 161 4.12 7.91 13.51
C MET A 161 4.10 7.75 15.03
N LEU A 162 4.31 6.53 15.50
CA LEU A 162 4.36 6.17 16.91
C LEU A 162 5.81 5.91 17.31
N ALA A 163 6.21 6.40 18.48
CA ALA A 163 7.46 6.01 19.12
C ALA A 163 7.38 4.55 19.61
N PRO A 164 8.54 3.92 19.97
CA PRO A 164 8.55 2.55 20.49
C PRO A 164 7.73 2.33 21.76
N ASP A 165 7.45 3.39 22.52
CA ASP A 165 6.60 3.37 23.71
C ASP A 165 5.09 3.51 23.41
N GLY A 166 4.72 3.57 22.12
CA GLY A 166 3.35 3.77 21.64
C GLY A 166 2.88 5.23 21.64
N ARG A 167 3.72 6.20 22.03
CA ARG A 167 3.35 7.61 21.99
C ARG A 167 3.31 8.12 20.55
N VAL A 168 2.23 8.82 20.18
CA VAL A 168 2.12 9.48 18.87
C VAL A 168 3.13 10.62 18.78
N LEU A 169 4.10 10.51 17.86
CA LEU A 169 5.06 11.55 17.53
C LEU A 169 4.47 12.54 16.53
N LYS A 170 3.75 12.03 15.52
CA LYS A 170 3.16 12.84 14.45
C LYS A 170 1.95 12.14 13.84
N LYS A 171 1.04 12.94 13.28
CA LYS A 171 -0.23 12.47 12.74
C LYS A 171 -0.70 13.37 11.62
N GLU A 172 -0.95 12.80 10.45
CA GLU A 172 -1.35 13.57 9.28
C GLU A 172 -2.59 12.94 8.63
N LYS A 173 -3.52 13.79 8.19
CA LYS A 173 -4.67 13.38 7.36
C LYS A 173 -4.40 13.83 5.95
N LEU A 174 -4.48 12.91 4.99
CA LEU A 174 -4.18 13.21 3.61
C LEU A 174 -5.12 12.51 2.63
N THR A 175 -5.23 13.10 1.45
CA THR A 175 -5.84 12.49 0.27
C THR A 175 -4.86 12.66 -0.87
N ALA A 176 -4.35 11.54 -1.38
CA ALA A 176 -3.39 11.52 -2.49
C ALA A 176 -4.13 11.11 -3.75
N ASN A 177 -4.26 12.03 -4.71
CA ASN A 177 -4.72 11.72 -6.06
C ASN A 177 -3.49 11.39 -6.89
N LEU A 178 -3.45 10.22 -7.52
CA LEU A 178 -2.29 9.78 -8.29
C LEU A 178 -1.93 10.84 -9.34
N VAL A 179 -0.72 11.39 -9.24
CA VAL A 179 -0.11 12.22 -10.27
C VAL A 179 0.84 11.33 -11.05
N VAL A 180 0.56 11.14 -12.34
CA VAL A 180 1.35 10.26 -13.20
C VAL A 180 2.66 10.95 -13.56
N ASP A 181 3.78 10.34 -13.17
CA ASP A 181 5.12 10.68 -13.65
C ASP A 181 5.56 9.62 -14.69
N PRO A 182 5.41 9.90 -15.99
CA PRO A 182 5.70 8.92 -17.03
C PRO A 182 7.18 8.92 -17.40
N SER A 183 7.76 7.73 -17.54
CA SER A 183 9.04 7.50 -18.19
C SER A 183 8.85 6.80 -19.53
N VAL A 184 9.60 7.23 -20.54
CA VAL A 184 9.73 6.50 -21.82
C VAL A 184 10.95 5.58 -21.85
N ASP A 185 11.77 5.60 -20.80
CA ASP A 185 12.87 4.67 -20.63
C ASP A 185 12.31 3.29 -20.26
N ARG A 186 12.45 2.35 -21.18
CA ARG A 186 11.93 0.98 -21.03
C ARG A 186 12.91 0.09 -20.29
N SER A 187 14.10 0.57 -19.96
CA SER A 187 15.17 -0.12 -19.25
C SER A 187 15.49 0.64 -17.96
N TYR A 188 14.43 1.08 -17.27
CA TYR A 188 14.52 1.96 -16.12
C TYR A 188 15.18 1.26 -14.92
N ASP A 189 16.31 1.79 -14.47
CA ASP A 189 17.11 1.28 -13.35
C ASP A 189 17.17 2.26 -12.16
N GLY A 190 16.28 3.25 -12.14
CA GLY A 190 16.25 4.27 -11.08
C GLY A 190 15.51 3.82 -9.81
N ASP A 191 15.57 4.69 -8.80
CA ASP A 191 15.10 4.35 -7.44
C ASP A 191 13.56 4.30 -7.31
N LYS A 192 12.81 4.95 -8.22
CA LYS A 192 11.34 4.99 -8.17
C LYS A 192 10.73 3.61 -8.39
N TYR A 193 9.50 3.45 -7.89
CA TYR A 193 8.76 2.22 -8.04
C TYR A 193 8.17 2.13 -9.46
N ALA A 194 8.79 1.34 -10.33
CA ALA A 194 8.34 1.18 -11.70
C ALA A 194 7.06 0.34 -11.80
N PHE A 195 6.05 0.89 -12.47
CA PHE A 195 4.81 0.21 -12.84
C PHE A 195 4.58 0.33 -14.34
N VAL A 196 3.85 -0.61 -14.94
CA VAL A 196 3.55 -0.56 -16.38
C VAL A 196 2.45 0.46 -16.67
N GLU A 197 2.46 1.06 -17.86
CA GLU A 197 1.49 2.07 -18.32
C GLU A 197 0.03 1.79 -17.95
N ASN A 198 -0.46 0.55 -18.11
CA ASN A 198 -1.85 0.22 -17.80
C ASN A 198 -2.15 0.24 -16.29
N ASP A 199 -1.15 0.00 -15.43
CA ASP A 199 -1.31 -0.13 -13.98
C ASP A 199 -1.88 1.14 -13.35
N GLU A 200 -1.59 2.31 -13.94
CA GLU A 200 -2.09 3.61 -13.44
C GLU A 200 -3.62 3.63 -13.33
N ALA A 201 -4.29 2.90 -14.21
CA ALA A 201 -5.73 2.91 -14.37
C ALA A 201 -6.42 1.69 -13.77
N ASN A 202 -5.75 0.55 -13.68
CA ASN A 202 -6.43 -0.72 -13.34
C ASN A 202 -5.86 -1.43 -12.11
N ARG A 203 -4.74 -0.96 -11.52
CA ARG A 203 -4.12 -1.54 -10.34
C ARG A 203 -4.07 -0.58 -9.16
N VAL A 204 -4.09 -1.14 -7.95
CA VAL A 204 -3.92 -0.36 -6.71
C VAL A 204 -2.49 0.13 -6.51
N GLY A 205 -1.50 -0.57 -7.06
CA GLY A 205 -0.07 -0.37 -6.79
C GLY A 205 0.43 1.06 -6.96
N PRO A 206 0.29 1.69 -8.14
CA PRO A 206 0.78 3.06 -8.35
C PRO A 206 0.13 4.07 -7.42
N THR A 207 -1.18 3.95 -7.20
CA THR A 207 -1.93 4.87 -6.32
C THR A 207 -1.50 4.71 -4.86
N LEU A 208 -1.21 3.48 -4.44
CA LEU A 208 -0.73 3.16 -3.10
C LEU A 208 0.69 3.66 -2.87
N ALA A 209 1.59 3.47 -3.84
CA ALA A 209 2.94 4.03 -3.81
C ALA A 209 2.93 5.56 -3.69
N TYR A 210 2.08 6.24 -4.47
CA TYR A 210 1.94 7.70 -4.38
C TYR A 210 1.38 8.15 -3.03
N PHE A 211 0.42 7.41 -2.46
CA PHE A 211 -0.09 7.69 -1.13
C PHE A 211 0.97 7.52 -0.04
N VAL A 212 1.80 6.47 -0.13
CA VAL A 212 2.91 6.24 0.81
C VAL A 212 3.96 7.35 0.70
N GLU A 213 4.36 7.73 -0.53
CA GLU A 213 5.25 8.87 -0.78
C GLU A 213 4.74 10.13 -0.09
N GLN A 214 3.52 10.57 -0.40
CA GLN A 214 2.93 11.78 0.19
C GLN A 214 2.82 11.68 1.72
N ALA A 215 2.43 10.52 2.25
CA ALA A 215 2.35 10.30 3.69
C ALA A 215 3.72 10.44 4.37
N LEU A 216 4.77 9.85 3.79
CA LEU A 216 6.12 9.90 4.36
C LEU A 216 6.74 11.29 4.18
N GLU A 217 6.48 11.97 3.07
CA GLU A 217 6.92 13.35 2.86
C GLU A 217 6.31 14.30 3.90
N ASP A 218 5.04 14.11 4.24
CA ASP A 218 4.37 14.89 5.27
C ASP A 218 4.95 14.57 6.65
N LEU A 219 5.26 13.30 6.94
CA LEU A 219 5.88 12.89 8.19
C LEU A 219 7.33 13.41 8.34
N TRP A 220 8.13 13.34 7.28
CA TRP A 220 9.53 13.82 7.20
C TRP A 220 9.76 14.86 6.09
N PRO A 221 9.33 16.12 6.26
CA PRO A 221 9.45 17.14 5.21
C PRO A 221 10.88 17.48 4.81
N ASN A 222 11.86 17.22 5.68
CA ASN A 222 13.27 17.42 5.42
C ASN A 222 13.93 16.25 4.65
N LYS A 223 13.18 15.18 4.36
CA LYS A 223 13.63 13.95 3.71
C LYS A 223 12.93 13.62 2.39
N LYS A 224 12.22 14.60 1.81
CA LYS A 224 11.44 14.42 0.58
C LYS A 224 12.26 13.87 -0.60
N LYS A 225 13.53 14.25 -0.71
CA LYS A 225 14.39 13.81 -1.82
C LYS A 225 14.83 12.36 -1.72
N GLU A 226 14.73 11.77 -0.54
CA GLU A 226 15.08 10.38 -0.28
C GLU A 226 13.85 9.46 -0.28
N ILE A 227 12.65 10.05 -0.37
CA ILE A 227 11.37 9.34 -0.45
C ILE A 227 10.99 9.28 -1.92
N GLU A 228 10.74 8.06 -2.42
CA GLU A 228 10.39 7.84 -3.81
C GLU A 228 8.95 7.36 -3.93
N GLY A 229 8.32 7.80 -5.02
CA GLY A 229 6.98 7.42 -5.42
C GLY A 229 6.95 6.48 -6.63
N PRO A 230 5.78 6.33 -7.27
CA PRO A 230 5.65 5.55 -8.49
C PRO A 230 6.28 6.27 -9.68
N ILE A 231 6.75 5.49 -10.64
CA ILE A 231 7.04 5.93 -12.00
C ILE A 231 6.31 5.01 -12.98
N ILE A 232 5.67 5.58 -14.00
CA ILE A 232 4.91 4.82 -14.98
C ILE A 232 5.76 4.62 -16.23
N ILE A 233 6.13 3.38 -16.52
CA ILE A 233 6.92 3.04 -17.70
C ILE A 233 5.98 2.94 -18.90
N ARG A 234 6.08 3.90 -19.81
CA ARG A 234 5.30 3.94 -21.05
C ARG A 234 5.84 2.93 -22.04
N LEU A 235 4.99 1.97 -22.34
CA LEU A 235 5.31 0.94 -23.31
C LEU A 235 4.79 1.32 -24.70
N SER A 236 3.83 2.26 -24.79
CA SER A 236 3.29 2.83 -26.04
C SER A 236 3.84 4.23 -26.32
N GLY A 237 4.15 4.56 -27.59
CA GLY A 237 4.63 5.90 -27.96
C GLY A 237 4.63 6.15 -29.49
N PRO A 238 4.74 7.41 -29.95
CA PRO A 238 4.45 7.83 -31.34
C PRO A 238 5.31 7.18 -32.46
N ASN A 239 6.28 6.33 -32.10
CA ASN A 239 7.15 5.60 -33.03
C ASN A 239 6.84 4.10 -33.13
N GLU A 240 5.70 3.62 -32.61
CA GLU A 240 5.23 2.28 -32.93
C GLU A 240 4.76 2.20 -34.39
N GLN A 241 5.69 1.93 -35.30
CA GLN A 241 5.32 1.44 -36.63
C GLN A 241 4.65 0.07 -36.46
N ILE A 242 3.33 0.05 -36.47
CA ILE A 242 2.55 -1.16 -36.74
C ILE A 242 2.86 -1.53 -38.20
N ARG A 243 3.86 -2.39 -38.40
CA ARG A 243 4.10 -3.02 -39.70
C ARG A 243 3.03 -4.09 -39.88
N PHE A 244 2.00 -3.78 -40.65
CA PHE A 244 1.12 -4.81 -41.21
C PHE A 244 1.91 -5.57 -42.28
N ASN A 245 2.35 -6.78 -41.98
CA ASN A 245 2.73 -7.71 -43.03
C ASN A 245 1.44 -8.19 -43.71
N ARG A 246 1.22 -7.75 -44.95
CA ARG A 246 0.25 -8.36 -45.86
C ARG A 246 0.84 -9.61 -46.48
#